data_AF-A0A1Y0KLF0-F1
#
_entry.id   AF-A0A1Y0KLF0-F1
#
_cell.length_a   1.000
_cell.length_b   1.000
_cell.length_c   1.000
_cell.angle_alpha   90.00
_cell.angle_beta   90.00
_cell.angle_gamma   90.00
#
_symmetry.space_group_name_H-M   'P 1'
#
loop_
_entity.id
_entity.type
_entity.pdbx_description
1 polymer ?
#
loop_
_entity_poly.entity_id
_entity_poly.type
_entity_poly.pdbx_seq_one_letter_code
_entity_poly.pdbx_strand_id
1 'polypeptide(L)'
;EFQRMIGEETKAQILEREGRLPDAVIACVGGGSNAIGMFADFINETDVGLIGVEPGGHGIETGEHGAPLKHGRVGIYFGMKAPMMQTEDGQIEESYSISAGLDFPSVGPQHAYLNSTGRADYVSITDDEALEAFKTLCLHEGIIPALESSHALAHALKMMRENPEKEQLLVVNLSGRGDKDIF
;
A
#
# COMPACT_ATOMS: atom_id res chain seq x y z
N GLU A 1 -16.08 10.02 -4.06
CA GLU A 1 -15.02 8.99 -4.09
C GLU A 1 -15.69 7.62 -4.03
N PHE A 2 -15.63 6.82 -5.11
CA PHE A 2 -16.43 5.59 -5.22
C PHE A 2 -15.83 4.38 -4.49
N GLN A 3 -14.66 4.53 -3.86
CA GLN A 3 -14.02 3.46 -3.07
C GLN A 3 -14.13 3.69 -1.56
N ARG A 4 -14.70 4.82 -1.11
CA ARG A 4 -14.72 5.23 0.30
C ARG A 4 -15.49 4.28 1.21
N MET A 5 -16.41 3.48 0.65
CA MET A 5 -17.17 2.50 1.43
C MET A 5 -16.26 1.47 2.10
N ILE A 6 -15.09 1.19 1.52
CA ILE A 6 -14.09 0.28 2.11
C ILE A 6 -13.73 0.77 3.53
N GLY A 7 -13.37 2.05 3.67
CA GLY A 7 -13.04 2.65 4.97
C GLY A 7 -14.26 2.78 5.89
N GLU A 8 -15.43 3.15 5.36
CA GLU A 8 -16.67 3.29 6.14
C GLU A 8 -17.11 1.96 6.76
N GLU A 9 -17.12 0.88 5.96
CA GLU A 9 -17.43 -0.47 6.42
C GLU A 9 -16.38 -0.96 7.41
N THR A 10 -15.09 -0.74 7.12
CA THR A 10 -13.99 -1.11 8.04
C THR A 10 -14.14 -0.43 9.39
N LYS A 11 -14.43 0.88 9.41
CA LYS A 11 -14.60 1.63 10.66
C LYS A 11 -15.80 1.10 11.47
N ALA A 12 -16.92 0.83 10.81
CA ALA A 12 -18.08 0.25 11.49
C ALA A 12 -17.77 -1.15 12.07
N GLN A 13 -17.15 -2.01 11.27
CA GLN A 13 -16.84 -3.40 11.64
C GLN A 13 -15.81 -3.48 12.78
N ILE A 14 -14.75 -2.68 12.72
CA ILE A 14 -13.70 -2.70 13.75
C ILE A 14 -14.21 -2.16 15.09
N LEU A 15 -15.07 -1.14 15.09
CA LEU A 15 -15.73 -0.66 16.30
C LEU A 15 -16.67 -1.71 16.89
N GLU A 16 -17.39 -2.47 16.06
CA GLU A 16 -18.25 -3.56 16.52
C GLU A 16 -17.46 -4.72 17.14
N ARG A 17 -16.30 -5.07 16.56
CA ARG A 17 -15.50 -6.23 16.97
C ARG A 17 -14.56 -5.92 18.14
N GLU A 18 -13.92 -4.76 18.14
CA GLU A 18 -12.82 -4.42 19.05
C GLU A 18 -13.17 -3.27 20.01
N GLY A 19 -14.30 -2.59 19.81
CA GLY A 19 -14.73 -1.47 20.67
C GLY A 19 -13.86 -0.22 20.57
N ARG A 20 -12.90 -0.18 19.64
CA ARG A 20 -11.97 0.93 19.39
C ARG A 20 -11.57 1.01 17.92
N LEU A 21 -10.99 2.14 17.51
CA LEU A 21 -10.39 2.30 16.19
C LEU A 21 -9.06 1.53 16.08
N PRO A 22 -8.62 1.15 14.86
CA PRO A 22 -7.34 0.47 14.66
C PRO A 22 -6.18 1.44 14.91
N ASP A 23 -5.04 0.90 15.34
CA ASP A 23 -3.81 1.66 15.50
C ASP A 23 -3.25 2.07 14.12
N ALA A 24 -3.45 1.23 13.09
CA ALA A 24 -3.18 1.59 11.71
C ALA A 24 -4.05 0.83 10.70
N VAL A 25 -4.36 1.49 9.58
CA VAL A 25 -4.88 0.87 8.35
C VAL A 25 -3.79 0.85 7.28
N ILE A 26 -3.65 -0.29 6.59
CA ILE A 26 -2.52 -0.58 5.71
C ILE A 26 -3.06 -1.04 4.35
N ALA A 27 -2.55 -0.47 3.26
CA ALA A 27 -2.99 -0.80 1.90
C ALA A 27 -1.87 -0.64 0.87
N CYS A 28 -1.87 -1.47 -0.17
CA CYS A 28 -0.89 -1.38 -1.25
C CYS A 28 -1.21 -0.21 -2.20
N VAL A 29 -0.18 0.40 -2.77
CA VAL A 29 -0.28 1.62 -3.57
C VAL A 29 0.43 1.43 -4.91
N GLY A 30 -0.35 1.11 -5.95
CA GLY A 30 0.01 1.40 -7.34
C GLY A 30 -0.53 2.78 -7.70
N GLY A 31 -1.63 2.84 -8.47
CA GLY A 31 -2.35 4.11 -8.70
C GLY A 31 -3.02 4.70 -7.44
N GLY A 32 -3.36 3.87 -6.44
CA GLY A 32 -3.83 4.29 -5.11
C GLY A 32 -5.32 4.12 -4.79
N SER A 33 -6.15 3.61 -5.71
CA SER A 33 -7.61 3.56 -5.53
C SER A 33 -8.09 2.77 -4.30
N ASN A 34 -7.53 1.58 -4.05
CA ASN A 34 -7.88 0.75 -2.89
C ASN A 34 -7.42 1.40 -1.57
N ALA A 35 -6.22 2.01 -1.58
CA ALA A 35 -5.64 2.64 -0.41
C ALA A 35 -6.41 3.91 -0.02
N ILE A 36 -6.73 4.79 -0.98
CA ILE A 36 -7.54 5.97 -0.67
C ILE A 36 -8.96 5.60 -0.25
N GLY A 37 -9.53 4.52 -0.81
CA GLY A 37 -10.81 3.97 -0.37
C GLY A 37 -10.81 3.53 1.09
N MET A 38 -9.76 2.81 1.51
CA MET A 38 -9.55 2.42 2.89
C MET A 38 -9.32 3.64 3.79
N PHE A 39 -8.47 4.59 3.37
CA PHE A 39 -8.06 5.72 4.20
C PHE A 39 -9.14 6.79 4.37
N ALA A 40 -10.02 6.97 3.39
CA ALA A 40 -10.91 8.13 3.27
C ALA A 40 -11.64 8.48 4.58
N ASP A 41 -12.23 7.48 5.25
CA ASP A 41 -13.00 7.71 6.47
C ASP A 41 -12.10 7.87 7.71
N PHE A 42 -10.85 7.42 7.66
CA PHE A 42 -9.88 7.56 8.75
C PHE A 42 -9.05 8.85 8.66
N ILE A 43 -9.13 9.65 7.58
CA ILE A 43 -8.31 10.87 7.41
C ILE A 43 -8.46 11.84 8.59
N ASN A 44 -9.66 12.00 9.15
CA ASN A 44 -9.88 12.88 10.30
C ASN A 44 -9.62 12.21 11.66
N GLU A 45 -9.41 10.89 11.70
CA GLU A 45 -9.08 10.13 12.91
C GLU A 45 -7.56 10.18 13.12
N THR A 46 -7.06 11.25 13.74
CA THR A 46 -5.61 11.55 13.81
C THR A 46 -4.79 10.47 14.52
N ASP A 47 -5.41 9.69 15.39
CA ASP A 47 -4.77 8.60 16.13
C ASP A 47 -4.63 7.32 15.28
N VAL A 48 -5.29 7.25 14.12
CA VAL A 48 -5.21 6.10 13.20
C VAL A 48 -4.10 6.33 12.17
N GLY A 49 -3.08 5.49 12.20
CA GLY A 49 -2.03 5.46 11.19
C GLY A 49 -2.58 5.09 9.80
N LEU A 50 -2.15 5.83 8.77
CA LEU A 50 -2.46 5.50 7.37
C LEU A 50 -1.16 5.09 6.68
N ILE A 51 -1.04 3.81 6.32
CA ILE A 51 0.21 3.27 5.78
C ILE A 51 -0.02 2.75 4.36
N GLY A 52 0.54 3.46 3.39
CA GLY A 52 0.57 3.05 1.98
C GLY A 52 1.83 2.24 1.68
N VAL A 53 1.70 1.13 0.94
CA VAL A 53 2.83 0.26 0.58
C VAL A 53 3.04 0.24 -0.92
N GLU A 54 4.12 0.88 -1.38
CA GLU A 54 4.56 0.87 -2.78
C GLU A 54 5.38 -0.40 -3.09
N PRO A 55 5.40 -0.91 -4.34
CA PRO A 55 6.25 -2.03 -4.72
C PRO A 55 7.73 -1.60 -4.74
N GLY A 56 8.54 -2.28 -3.95
CA GLY A 56 9.98 -2.14 -3.92
C GLY A 56 10.71 -2.93 -5.02
N GLY A 57 9.99 -3.75 -5.79
CA GLY A 57 10.54 -4.58 -6.86
C GLY A 57 11.71 -5.44 -6.39
N HIS A 58 12.83 -5.35 -7.11
CA HIS A 58 14.09 -6.03 -6.76
C HIS A 58 14.92 -5.31 -5.67
N GLY A 59 14.43 -4.18 -5.15
CA GLY A 59 15.11 -3.32 -4.19
C GLY A 59 15.20 -1.90 -4.72
N ILE A 60 15.00 -0.90 -3.85
CA ILE A 60 14.98 0.52 -4.23
C ILE A 60 16.32 0.94 -4.83
N GLU A 61 17.42 0.42 -4.30
CA GLU A 61 18.79 0.70 -4.75
C GLU A 61 19.11 0.18 -6.15
N THR A 62 18.30 -0.74 -6.68
CA THR A 62 18.49 -1.28 -8.04
C THR A 62 17.93 -0.35 -9.11
N GLY A 63 16.98 0.53 -8.74
CA GLY A 63 16.16 1.32 -9.67
C GLY A 63 14.98 0.54 -10.27
N GLU A 64 14.93 -0.79 -10.08
CA GLU A 64 13.84 -1.66 -10.57
C GLU A 64 12.76 -1.78 -9.49
N HIS A 65 11.96 -0.73 -9.36
CA HIS A 65 10.85 -0.62 -8.39
C HIS A 65 9.69 0.20 -8.95
N GLY A 66 8.59 0.33 -8.20
CA GLY A 66 7.44 1.17 -8.57
C GLY A 66 7.04 2.08 -7.40
N ALA A 67 8.01 2.79 -6.84
CA ALA A 67 7.87 3.59 -5.62
C ALA A 67 8.07 5.10 -5.84
N PRO A 68 7.27 5.71 -6.75
CA PRO A 68 7.44 7.10 -7.15
C PRO A 68 7.20 8.11 -6.04
N LEU A 69 6.42 7.77 -5.01
CA LEU A 69 6.02 8.75 -4.00
C LEU A 69 7.19 9.16 -3.10
N LYS A 70 8.03 8.20 -2.70
CA LYS A 70 9.24 8.46 -1.90
C LYS A 70 10.53 8.58 -2.72
N HIS A 71 10.60 7.92 -3.87
CA HIS A 71 11.85 7.81 -4.66
C HIS A 71 11.77 8.44 -6.05
N GLY A 72 10.62 8.99 -6.44
CA GLY A 72 10.45 9.75 -7.66
C GLY A 72 10.60 11.26 -7.47
N ARG A 73 10.25 12.00 -8.52
CA ARG A 73 10.18 13.48 -8.51
C ARG A 73 8.87 13.95 -9.13
N VAL A 74 8.38 15.11 -8.70
CA VAL A 74 7.10 15.65 -9.19
C VAL A 74 7.20 16.00 -10.67
N GLY A 75 6.27 15.50 -11.46
CA GLY A 75 6.15 15.79 -12.90
C GLY A 75 4.70 15.98 -13.33
N ILE A 76 4.49 16.14 -14.64
CA ILE A 76 3.15 16.17 -15.24
C ILE A 76 3.07 15.04 -16.28
N TYR A 77 2.23 14.06 -15.98
CA TYR A 77 2.00 12.88 -16.80
C TYR A 77 0.58 12.38 -16.54
N PHE A 78 -0.02 11.69 -17.50
CA PHE A 78 -1.35 11.09 -17.35
C PHE A 78 -2.44 12.08 -16.88
N GLY A 79 -2.34 13.35 -17.30
CA GLY A 79 -3.32 14.40 -16.99
C GLY A 79 -3.25 14.96 -15.55
N MET A 80 -2.22 14.61 -14.77
CA MET A 80 -2.08 15.03 -13.38
C MET A 80 -0.66 15.53 -13.06
N LYS A 81 -0.54 16.34 -12.01
CA LYS A 81 0.74 16.69 -11.37
C LYS A 81 0.92 15.82 -10.14
N ALA A 82 1.90 14.93 -10.16
CA ALA A 82 2.14 13.96 -9.10
C ALA A 82 3.63 13.53 -9.07
N PRO A 83 4.12 12.90 -7.98
CA PRO A 83 5.38 12.18 -7.99
C PRO A 83 5.38 11.07 -9.05
N MET A 84 6.50 10.92 -9.76
CA MET A 84 6.69 9.88 -10.76
C MET A 84 8.17 9.50 -10.89
N MET A 85 8.43 8.29 -11.39
CA MET A 85 9.74 7.85 -11.84
C MET A 85 10.04 8.46 -13.21
N GLN A 86 11.14 9.19 -13.30
CA GLN A 86 11.51 9.93 -14.51
C GLN A 86 13.00 10.28 -14.49
N THR A 87 13.64 10.03 -15.62
CA THR A 87 15.01 10.42 -15.99
C THR A 87 15.27 11.91 -15.75
N GLU A 88 16.53 12.36 -15.68
CA GLU A 88 16.88 13.76 -15.40
C GLU A 88 16.24 14.79 -16.35
N ASP A 89 16.13 14.46 -17.64
CA ASP A 89 15.56 15.31 -18.69
C ASP A 89 14.02 15.23 -18.78
N GLY A 90 13.39 14.39 -17.95
CA GLY A 90 11.93 14.36 -17.77
C GLY A 90 11.20 13.32 -18.61
N GLN A 91 11.91 12.36 -19.22
CA GLN A 91 11.26 11.17 -19.77
C GLN A 91 10.75 10.27 -18.65
N ILE A 92 9.56 9.70 -18.83
CA ILE A 92 8.96 8.74 -17.89
C ILE A 92 9.81 7.47 -17.89
N GLU A 93 10.22 7.03 -16.69
CA GLU A 93 10.94 5.77 -16.52
C GLU A 93 9.97 4.59 -16.43
N GLU A 94 10.49 3.41 -16.77
CA GLU A 94 9.79 2.16 -16.54
C GLU A 94 9.86 1.82 -15.05
N SER A 95 8.70 1.54 -14.46
CA SER A 95 8.64 0.92 -13.14
C SER A 95 8.83 -0.59 -13.25
N TYR A 96 9.06 -1.24 -12.11
CA TYR A 96 9.09 -2.69 -12.02
C TYR A 96 8.45 -3.19 -10.72
N SER A 97 7.73 -4.30 -10.84
CA SER A 97 7.16 -5.07 -9.74
C SER A 97 6.77 -6.46 -10.25
N ILE A 98 6.92 -7.51 -9.43
CA ILE A 98 6.33 -8.81 -9.74
C ILE A 98 4.79 -8.72 -9.88
N SER A 99 4.18 -7.73 -9.22
CA SER A 99 2.74 -7.53 -9.21
C SER A 99 2.32 -6.47 -10.23
N ALA A 100 1.71 -6.93 -11.33
CA ALA A 100 1.27 -6.06 -12.43
C ALA A 100 0.32 -4.93 -11.99
N GLY A 101 -0.52 -5.14 -10.97
CA GLY A 101 -1.42 -4.10 -10.46
C GLY A 101 -0.72 -2.96 -9.70
N LEU A 102 0.55 -3.13 -9.33
CA LEU A 102 1.36 -2.10 -8.68
C LEU A 102 2.41 -1.49 -9.62
N ASP A 103 2.68 -2.11 -10.77
CA ASP A 103 3.65 -1.66 -11.75
C ASP A 103 3.17 -0.41 -12.52
N PHE A 104 3.31 0.75 -11.88
CA PHE A 104 2.94 2.04 -12.43
C PHE A 104 3.93 3.12 -11.98
N PRO A 105 4.50 3.93 -12.89
CA PRO A 105 5.60 4.84 -12.56
C PRO A 105 5.14 6.15 -11.90
N SER A 106 3.90 6.25 -11.42
CA SER A 106 3.36 7.43 -10.74
C SER A 106 2.32 7.02 -9.70
N VAL A 107 1.67 7.99 -9.06
CA VAL A 107 0.71 7.74 -7.98
C VAL A 107 -0.37 8.82 -7.97
N GLY A 108 -1.56 8.50 -7.48
CA GLY A 108 -2.65 9.47 -7.35
C GLY A 108 -2.26 10.70 -6.51
N PRO A 109 -2.63 11.93 -6.92
CA PRO A 109 -2.15 13.17 -6.29
C PRO A 109 -2.61 13.35 -4.83
N GLN A 110 -3.71 12.70 -4.44
CA GLN A 110 -4.18 12.73 -3.04
C GLN A 110 -3.23 12.00 -2.10
N HIS A 111 -2.59 10.91 -2.55
CA HIS A 111 -1.54 10.25 -1.77
C HIS A 111 -0.30 11.13 -1.60
N ALA A 112 0.12 11.81 -2.67
CA ALA A 112 1.19 12.79 -2.61
C ALA A 112 0.89 13.92 -1.61
N TYR A 113 -0.36 14.41 -1.59
CA TYR A 113 -0.81 15.40 -0.62
C TYR A 113 -0.79 14.87 0.82
N LEU A 114 -1.32 13.66 1.07
CA LEU A 114 -1.33 13.05 2.40
C LEU A 114 0.08 12.81 2.94
N ASN A 115 1.03 12.40 2.08
CA ASN A 115 2.45 12.32 2.45
C ASN A 115 3.05 13.69 2.77
N SER A 116 2.78 14.70 1.93
CA SER A 116 3.35 16.04 2.11
C SER A 116 2.90 16.74 3.41
N THR A 117 1.72 16.35 3.91
CA THR A 117 1.15 16.86 5.16
C THR A 117 1.49 16.00 6.38
N GLY A 118 2.19 14.88 6.17
CA GLY A 118 2.49 13.90 7.22
C GLY A 118 1.28 13.11 7.72
N ARG A 119 0.14 13.18 7.01
CA ARG A 119 -1.07 12.45 7.43
C ARG A 119 -0.99 10.95 7.11
N ALA A 120 -0.27 10.57 6.06
CA ALA A 120 -0.04 9.17 5.71
C ALA A 120 1.45 8.90 5.48
N ASP A 121 1.89 7.74 5.94
CA ASP A 121 3.24 7.23 5.73
C ASP A 121 3.24 6.26 4.55
N TYR A 122 4.30 6.31 3.76
CA TYR A 122 4.48 5.44 2.60
C TYR A 122 5.81 4.72 2.71
N VAL A 123 5.75 3.40 2.57
CA VAL A 123 6.87 2.46 2.68
C VAL A 123 6.92 1.60 1.44
N SER A 124 8.00 0.85 1.27
CA SER A 124 8.15 -0.12 0.18
C SER A 124 8.29 -1.55 0.71
N ILE A 125 7.84 -2.51 -0.09
CA ILE A 125 8.01 -3.95 0.14
C ILE A 125 8.55 -4.58 -1.14
N THR A 126 9.61 -5.38 -1.04
CA THR A 126 10.21 -6.05 -2.21
C THR A 126 9.36 -7.23 -2.68
N ASP A 127 9.64 -7.71 -3.89
CA ASP A 127 8.96 -8.88 -4.46
C ASP A 127 9.09 -10.12 -3.55
N ASP A 128 10.30 -10.36 -3.01
CA ASP A 128 10.56 -11.49 -2.11
C ASP A 128 9.74 -11.41 -0.82
N GLU A 129 9.61 -10.20 -0.25
CA GLU A 129 8.81 -9.95 0.94
C GLU A 129 7.32 -10.18 0.67
N ALA A 130 6.82 -9.71 -0.48
CA ALA A 130 5.44 -9.93 -0.89
C ALA A 130 5.15 -11.42 -1.16
N LEU A 131 6.07 -12.14 -1.81
CA LEU A 131 5.95 -13.58 -2.05
C LEU A 131 5.92 -14.37 -0.74
N GLU A 132 6.73 -13.98 0.24
CA GLU A 132 6.69 -14.62 1.56
C GLU A 132 5.37 -14.39 2.28
N ALA A 133 4.83 -13.17 2.22
CA ALA A 133 3.51 -12.86 2.78
C ALA A 133 2.37 -13.61 2.07
N PHE A 134 2.43 -13.73 0.74
CA PHE A 134 1.50 -14.53 -0.06
C PHE A 134 1.47 -15.98 0.44
N LYS A 135 2.64 -16.62 0.53
CA LYS A 135 2.76 -18.01 1.00
C LYS A 135 2.27 -18.16 2.44
N THR A 136 2.64 -17.21 3.31
CA THR A 136 2.24 -17.20 4.72
C THR A 136 0.71 -17.22 4.85
N LEU A 137 0.01 -16.33 4.14
CA LEU A 137 -1.46 -16.26 4.24
C LEU A 137 -2.14 -17.53 3.69
N CYS A 138 -1.63 -18.06 2.58
CA CYS A 138 -2.11 -19.32 2.02
C CYS A 138 -1.98 -20.48 3.01
N LEU A 139 -0.81 -20.61 3.65
CA LEU A 139 -0.49 -21.74 4.53
C LEU A 139 -1.20 -21.67 5.88
N HIS A 140 -1.32 -20.47 6.46
CA HIS A 140 -1.80 -20.30 7.84
C HIS A 140 -3.28 -19.95 7.92
N GLU A 141 -3.81 -19.22 6.93
CA GLU A 141 -5.19 -18.72 6.96
C GLU A 141 -6.07 -19.29 5.82
N GLY A 142 -5.48 -20.05 4.88
CA GLY A 142 -6.22 -20.64 3.76
C GLY A 142 -6.79 -19.60 2.77
N ILE A 143 -6.28 -18.37 2.80
CA ILE A 143 -6.67 -17.28 1.90
C ILE A 143 -5.54 -17.10 0.88
N ILE A 144 -5.88 -17.10 -0.41
CA ILE A 144 -4.94 -16.82 -1.50
C ILE A 144 -5.02 -15.32 -1.84
N PRO A 145 -4.09 -14.47 -1.33
CA PRO A 145 -4.14 -13.04 -1.57
C PRO A 145 -3.63 -12.70 -2.98
N ALA A 146 -4.12 -11.63 -3.59
CA ALA A 146 -3.44 -11.08 -4.78
C ALA A 146 -2.00 -10.65 -4.41
N LEU A 147 -1.06 -10.72 -5.35
CA LEU A 147 0.32 -10.25 -5.12
C LEU A 147 0.35 -8.76 -4.74
N GLU A 148 -0.58 -7.95 -5.26
CA GLU A 148 -0.75 -6.54 -4.88
C GLU A 148 -0.99 -6.43 -3.37
N SER A 149 -2.02 -7.14 -2.88
CA SER A 149 -2.42 -7.14 -1.46
C SER A 149 -1.35 -7.74 -0.55
N SER A 150 -0.55 -8.66 -1.08
CA SER A 150 0.54 -9.31 -0.34
C SER A 150 1.62 -8.31 0.06
N HIS A 151 1.80 -7.20 -0.66
CA HIS A 151 2.69 -6.12 -0.25
C HIS A 151 2.20 -5.46 1.05
N ALA A 152 0.91 -5.15 1.13
CA ALA A 152 0.31 -4.58 2.34
C ALA A 152 0.43 -5.53 3.54
N LEU A 153 0.16 -6.83 3.31
CA LEU A 153 0.30 -7.85 4.33
C LEU A 153 1.75 -8.02 4.81
N ALA A 154 2.72 -8.03 3.89
CA ALA A 154 4.13 -8.14 4.23
C ALA A 154 4.58 -7.03 5.17
N HIS A 155 4.13 -5.79 4.93
CA HIS A 155 4.45 -4.69 5.83
C HIS A 155 3.81 -4.86 7.21
N ALA A 156 2.55 -5.29 7.29
CA ALA A 156 1.91 -5.58 8.57
C ALA A 156 2.65 -6.68 9.37
N LEU A 157 3.09 -7.74 8.68
CA LEU A 157 3.91 -8.79 9.28
C LEU A 157 5.28 -8.26 9.73
N LYS A 158 5.89 -7.35 8.98
CA LYS A 158 7.14 -6.68 9.36
C LYS A 158 6.95 -5.86 10.65
N MET A 159 5.91 -5.04 10.74
CA MET A 159 5.58 -4.27 11.95
C MET A 159 5.44 -5.19 13.18
N MET A 160 4.71 -6.29 13.03
CA MET A 160 4.53 -7.30 14.08
C MET A 160 5.85 -7.97 14.48
N ARG A 161 6.67 -8.39 13.50
CA ARG A 161 7.94 -9.10 13.76
C ARG A 161 9.02 -8.21 14.38
N GLU A 162 9.04 -6.93 14.02
CA GLU A 162 9.99 -5.96 14.59
C GLU A 162 9.63 -5.56 16.03
N ASN A 163 8.34 -5.60 16.39
CA ASN A 163 7.86 -5.21 17.72
C ASN A 163 6.86 -6.23 18.28
N PRO A 164 7.28 -7.49 18.53
CA PRO A 164 6.36 -8.58 18.86
C PRO A 164 5.66 -8.43 20.22
N GLU A 165 6.21 -7.62 21.12
CA GLU A 165 5.62 -7.35 22.44
C GLU A 165 4.69 -6.13 22.43
N LYS A 166 4.66 -5.37 21.34
CA LYS A 166 3.80 -4.19 21.22
C LYS A 166 2.38 -4.64 20.89
N GLU A 167 1.42 -4.21 21.72
CA GLU A 167 0.00 -4.36 21.39
C GLU A 167 -0.34 -3.45 20.20
N GLN A 168 -0.85 -4.05 19.12
CA GLN A 168 -1.20 -3.33 17.90
C GLN A 168 -2.45 -3.97 17.27
N LEU A 169 -3.45 -3.15 16.95
CA LEU A 169 -4.61 -3.51 16.14
C LEU A 169 -4.42 -2.94 14.74
N LEU A 170 -4.15 -3.84 13.79
CA LEU A 170 -3.85 -3.49 12.40
C LEU A 170 -4.98 -3.98 11.50
N VAL A 171 -5.36 -3.16 10.51
CA VAL A 171 -6.26 -3.59 9.44
C VAL A 171 -5.53 -3.51 8.11
N VAL A 172 -5.45 -4.64 7.41
CA VAL A 172 -4.86 -4.73 6.07
C VAL A 172 -5.97 -4.80 5.04
N ASN A 173 -5.94 -3.93 4.03
CA ASN A 173 -6.85 -4.00 2.90
C ASN A 173 -6.43 -5.13 1.94
N LEU A 174 -7.07 -6.29 2.02
CA LEU A 174 -6.93 -7.37 1.03
C LEU A 174 -7.67 -7.01 -0.27
N SER A 175 -7.03 -6.14 -1.06
CA SER A 175 -7.61 -5.50 -2.25
C SER A 175 -8.11 -6.45 -3.36
N GLY A 176 -7.69 -7.72 -3.33
CA GLY A 176 -8.10 -8.72 -4.30
C GLY A 176 -7.61 -10.12 -3.95
N ARG A 177 -8.18 -11.09 -4.66
CA ARG A 177 -7.84 -12.53 -4.58
C ARG A 177 -6.71 -12.89 -5.55
N GLY A 178 -5.91 -13.88 -5.18
CA GLY A 178 -4.70 -14.29 -5.90
C GLY A 178 -4.85 -15.42 -6.89
N ASP A 179 -6.07 -15.84 -7.28
CA ASP A 179 -6.26 -16.88 -8.29
C ASP A 179 -5.53 -16.55 -9.62
N LYS A 180 -5.40 -15.26 -9.94
CA LYS A 180 -4.70 -14.76 -11.13
C LYS A 180 -3.17 -14.87 -11.04
N ASP A 181 -2.64 -15.07 -9.83
CA ASP A 181 -1.21 -15.03 -9.52
C ASP A 181 -0.67 -16.44 -9.18
N ILE A 182 -1.43 -17.50 -9.50
CA ILE A 182 -0.99 -18.89 -9.32
C ILE A 182 -0.16 -19.29 -10.54
N PHE A 183 1.12 -19.60 -10.31
CA PHE A 183 2.05 -20.13 -11.32
C PHE A 183 2.73 -21.41 -10.85
#